data_AF-A0A673GEY9-F1
#
_entry.id   AF-A0A673GEY9-F1
#
_cell.length_a   1.000
_cell.length_b   1.000
_cell.length_c   1.000
_cell.angle_alpha   90.00
_cell.angle_beta   90.00
_cell.angle_gamma   90.00
#
_symmetry.space_group_name_H-M   'P 1'
#
loop_
_entity.id
_entity.type
_entity.pdbx_description
1 polymer ?
#
loop_
_entity_poly.entity_id
_entity_poly.type
_entity_poly.pdbx_seq_one_letter_code
_entity_poly.pdbx_strand_id
1 'polypeptide(L)'
;MASMRESDTGLWLHNKLGSTDELWTPSSIASLLTVSVIDNIRLCFSSLSPPVKLKLLLGMLHLPRRTVDEVNCVMLLTRMCCMCNNMAST
;
A
#
# COMPACT_ATOMS: atom_id res chain seq x y z
N MET A 1 20.19 1.09 9.11
CA MET A 1 20.06 2.24 8.19
C MET A 1 18.85 2.02 7.28
N ALA A 2 17.64 2.19 7.80
CA ALA A 2 16.40 2.03 7.02
C ALA A 2 15.92 3.37 6.41
N SER A 3 16.79 4.37 6.27
CA SER A 3 16.31 5.76 6.29
C SER A 3 15.99 6.38 4.94
N MET A 4 16.57 5.90 3.83
CA MET A 4 16.40 6.56 2.53
C MET A 4 15.29 5.92 1.71
N ARG A 5 15.40 4.62 1.39
CA ARG A 5 14.42 3.91 0.54
C ARG A 5 13.00 3.90 1.11
N GLU A 6 12.88 3.79 2.43
CA GLU A 6 11.60 3.75 3.15
C GLU A 6 10.88 5.11 3.11
N SER A 7 11.63 6.19 3.35
CA SER A 7 11.12 7.56 3.33
C SER A 7 10.70 7.98 1.91
N ASP A 8 11.53 7.66 0.92
CA ASP A 8 11.25 7.97 -0.49
C ASP A 8 10.00 7.22 -0.99
N THR A 9 9.84 5.95 -0.60
CA THR A 9 8.66 5.16 -1.00
C THR A 9 7.40 5.67 -0.32
N GLY A 10 7.47 6.00 0.98
CA GLY A 10 6.34 6.57 1.72
C GLY A 10 5.86 7.89 1.10
N LEU A 11 6.80 8.79 0.80
CA LEU A 11 6.49 10.08 0.17
C LEU A 11 5.98 9.89 -1.26
N TRP A 12 6.55 8.96 -2.02
CA TRP A 12 6.08 8.64 -3.37
C TRP A 12 4.65 8.10 -3.37
N LEU A 13 4.29 7.22 -2.43
CA LEU A 13 2.92 6.73 -2.27
C LEU A 13 1.96 7.85 -1.91
N HIS A 14 2.36 8.76 -1.02
CA HIS A 14 1.57 9.97 -0.72
C HIS A 14 1.38 10.85 -1.95
N ASN A 15 2.40 11.05 -2.78
CA ASN A 15 2.26 11.83 -4.01
C ASN A 15 1.39 11.13 -5.07
N LYS A 16 1.39 9.79 -5.12
CA LYS A 16 0.59 9.02 -6.09
C LYS A 16 -0.84 8.76 -5.63
N LEU A 17 -1.07 8.56 -4.34
CA LEU A 17 -2.34 8.10 -3.76
C LEU A 17 -2.93 9.11 -2.77
N GLY A 18 -2.19 10.11 -2.32
CA GLY A 18 -2.62 11.06 -1.30
C GLY A 18 -3.62 12.11 -1.78
N SER A 19 -3.89 12.22 -3.08
CA SER A 19 -5.02 13.03 -3.57
C SER A 19 -6.33 12.49 -3.01
N THR A 20 -6.96 13.26 -2.13
CA THR A 20 -8.24 12.95 -1.48
C THR A 20 -9.44 13.12 -2.41
N ASP A 21 -9.27 13.82 -3.53
CA ASP A 21 -10.33 14.11 -4.52
C ASP A 21 -10.72 12.86 -5.31
N GLU A 22 -9.77 11.96 -5.55
CA GLU A 22 -10.00 10.68 -6.21
C GLU A 22 -10.04 9.56 -5.18
N LEU A 23 -11.24 9.17 -4.76
CA LEU A 23 -11.45 8.07 -3.80
C LEU A 23 -11.00 6.72 -4.37
N TRP A 24 -11.02 6.59 -5.69
CA TRP A 24 -10.68 5.37 -6.42
C TRP A 24 -9.21 5.37 -6.82
N THR A 25 -8.59 4.19 -6.83
CA THR A 25 -7.25 4.04 -7.38
C THR A 25 -7.29 4.18 -8.90
N PRO A 26 -6.39 4.97 -9.52
CA PRO A 26 -6.31 5.06 -10.96
C PRO A 26 -5.96 3.70 -11.55
N SER A 27 -6.50 3.34 -12.73
CA SER A 27 -6.27 2.04 -13.38
C SER A 27 -4.78 1.73 -13.63
N SER A 28 -3.94 2.77 -13.68
CA SER A 28 -2.47 2.66 -13.76
C SER A 28 -1.81 2.10 -12.49
N ILE A 29 -2.52 2.02 -11.35
CA ILE A 29 -1.96 1.60 -10.06
C ILE A 29 -1.38 0.18 -10.12
N ALA A 30 -1.98 -0.73 -10.91
CA ALA A 30 -1.50 -2.09 -11.05
C ALA A 30 -0.11 -2.15 -11.71
N SER A 31 0.23 -1.19 -12.58
CA SER A 31 1.58 -1.06 -13.16
C SER A 31 2.57 -0.43 -12.20
N LEU A 32 2.10 0.37 -11.24
CA LEU A 32 2.92 1.05 -10.24
C LEU A 32 3.27 0.12 -9.06
N LEU A 33 2.34 -0.78 -8.68
CA LEU A 33 2.49 -1.74 -7.59
C LEU A 33 3.25 -3.00 -8.06
N THR A 34 4.53 -2.78 -8.38
CA THR A 34 5.48 -3.87 -8.65
C THR A 34 5.93 -4.57 -7.37
N VAL A 35 6.48 -5.78 -7.49
CA VAL A 35 6.97 -6.59 -6.37
C VAL A 35 7.94 -5.83 -5.47
N SER A 36 8.86 -5.07 -6.08
CA SER A 36 9.82 -4.23 -5.35
C SER A 36 9.13 -3.12 -4.56
N VAL A 37 8.15 -2.43 -5.14
CA VAL A 37 7.38 -1.39 -4.45
C VAL A 37 6.57 -1.98 -3.31
N ILE A 38 5.95 -3.15 -3.51
CA ILE A 38 5.20 -3.87 -2.47
C ILE A 38 6.10 -4.27 -1.30
N ASP A 39 7.33 -4.69 -1.56
CA ASP A 39 8.30 -4.99 -0.50
C ASP A 39 8.66 -3.74 0.31
N ASN A 40 8.90 -2.61 -0.36
CA ASN A 40 9.17 -1.33 0.32
C ASN A 40 7.94 -0.83 1.11
N ILE A 41 6.72 -1.04 0.59
CA ILE A 41 5.48 -0.70 1.29
C ILE A 41 5.40 -1.44 2.62
N ARG A 42 5.78 -2.73 2.69
CA ARG A 42 5.73 -3.50 3.95
C ARG A 42 6.53 -2.82 5.06
N LEU A 43 7.60 -2.13 4.70
CA LEU A 43 8.49 -1.46 5.64
C LEU A 43 7.96 -0.08 6.04
N CYS A 44 7.39 0.70 5.12
CA CYS A 44 6.87 2.03 5.40
C CYS A 44 5.37 2.10 5.75
N PHE A 45 4.63 0.98 5.74
CA PHE A 45 3.17 0.96 5.91
C PHE A 45 2.71 1.57 7.24
N SER A 46 3.43 1.33 8.33
CA SER A 46 3.09 1.88 9.65
C SER A 46 3.06 3.41 9.63
N SER A 47 3.96 4.04 8.88
CA SER A 47 4.12 5.49 8.76
C SER A 47 3.19 6.15 7.73
N LEU A 48 2.45 5.38 6.94
CA LEU A 48 1.52 5.91 5.93
C LEU A 48 0.21 6.39 6.57
N SER A 49 -0.37 7.45 5.99
CA SER A 49 -1.64 8.00 6.43
C SER A 49 -2.81 7.05 6.12
N PRO A 50 -3.86 7.03 6.95
CA PRO A 50 -5.05 6.19 6.75
C PRO A 50 -5.67 6.21 5.33
N PRO A 51 -5.86 7.38 4.66
CA PRO A 51 -6.42 7.40 3.31
C PRO A 51 -5.55 6.68 2.28
N VAL A 52 -4.22 6.80 2.39
CA VAL A 52 -3.26 6.12 1.51
C VAL A 52 -3.32 4.61 1.73
N LYS A 53 -3.46 4.15 2.99
CA LYS A 53 -3.60 2.72 3.33
C LYS A 53 -4.85 2.10 2.69
N LEU A 54 -5.99 2.79 2.77
CA LEU A 54 -7.23 2.34 2.15
C LEU A 54 -7.12 2.27 0.62
N LYS A 55 -6.57 3.31 -0.01
CA LYS A 55 -6.34 3.30 -1.46
C LYS A 55 -5.38 2.20 -1.87
N LEU A 56 -4.36 1.91 -1.08
CA LEU A 56 -3.46 0.80 -1.35
C LEU A 56 -4.19 -0.55 -1.31
N LEU A 57 -5.04 -0.79 -0.30
CA LEU A 57 -5.88 -1.99 -0.19
C LEU A 57 -6.80 -2.15 -1.42
N LEU A 58 -7.44 -1.06 -1.86
CA LEU A 58 -8.24 -1.04 -3.10
C LEU A 58 -7.39 -1.27 -4.37
N GLY A 59 -6.15 -0.76 -4.39
CA GLY A 59 -5.20 -1.00 -5.46
C GLY A 59 -4.82 -2.47 -5.57
N MET A 60 -4.59 -3.15 -4.45
CA MET A 60 -4.28 -4.58 -4.41
C MET A 60 -5.44 -5.45 -4.93
N LEU A 61 -6.69 -5.02 -4.75
CA LEU A 61 -7.86 -5.67 -5.36
C LEU A 61 -7.90 -5.51 -6.88
N HIS A 62 -7.30 -4.45 -7.42
CA HIS A 62 -7.17 -4.22 -8.86
C HIS A 62 -5.99 -4.96 -9.50
N LEU A 63 -5.10 -5.57 -8.71
CA LEU A 63 -3.96 -6.30 -9.27
C LEU A 63 -4.40 -7.65 -9.86
N PRO A 64 -3.82 -8.04 -11.02
CA PRO A 64 -4.05 -9.36 -11.58
C PRO A 64 -3.52 -10.45 -10.63
N ARG A 65 -4.27 -11.55 -10.49
CA ARG A 65 -3.97 -12.66 -9.56
C ARG A 65 -2.52 -13.17 -9.59
N ARG A 66 -1.83 -13.09 -10.73
CA ARG A 66 -0.44 -13.52 -10.91
C ARG A 66 0.52 -12.73 -10.01
N THR A 67 0.39 -11.40 -9.96
CA THR A 67 1.23 -10.53 -9.12
C THR A 67 0.92 -10.71 -7.64
N VAL A 68 -0.37 -10.92 -7.33
CA VAL A 68 -0.89 -11.15 -5.96
C VAL A 68 -0.33 -12.44 -5.35
N ASP A 69 -0.20 -13.49 -6.17
CA ASP A 69 0.36 -14.79 -5.77
C ASP A 69 1.85 -14.67 -5.43
N GLU A 70 2.61 -14.00 -6.29
CA GLU A 70 4.06 -13.79 -6.11
C GLU A 70 4.37 -12.98 -4.85
N VAL A 71 3.54 -12.00 -4.52
CA VAL A 71 3.72 -11.13 -3.34
C VAL A 71 2.96 -11.62 -2.11
N ASN A 72 2.61 -12.91 -2.00
CA ASN A 72 1.86 -13.52 -0.89
C ASN A 72 0.84 -12.54 -0.26
N CYS A 73 0.04 -11.94 -1.15
CA CYS A 73 -0.72 -10.74 -0.85
C CYS A 73 -1.76 -10.99 0.25
N VAL A 74 -2.20 -12.24 0.41
CA VAL A 74 -3.12 -12.67 1.46
C VAL A 74 -2.53 -12.38 2.83
N MET A 75 -1.26 -12.72 3.07
CA MET A 75 -0.59 -12.42 4.34
C MET A 75 -0.44 -10.92 4.59
N LEU A 76 -0.21 -10.16 3.52
CA LEU A 76 -0.14 -8.70 3.55
C LEU A 76 -1.49 -8.09 3.90
N LEU A 77 -2.56 -8.52 3.23
CA LEU A 77 -3.93 -8.06 3.46
C LEU A 77 -4.38 -8.41 4.88
N THR A 78 -4.08 -9.62 5.38
CA THR A 78 -4.41 -10.02 6.74
C THR A 78 -3.65 -9.18 7.77
N ARG A 79 -2.34 -8.93 7.58
CA ARG A 79 -1.57 -8.07 8.50
C ARG A 79 -1.99 -6.60 8.42
N MET A 80 -2.28 -6.09 7.23
CA MET A 80 -2.78 -4.72 7.03
C MET A 80 -4.18 -4.52 7.62
N CYS A 81 -5.11 -5.47 7.39
CA CYS A 81 -6.42 -5.45 8.02
C CYS A 81 -6.30 -5.55 9.55
N CYS A 82 -5.39 -6.38 10.07
CA CYS A 82 -5.15 -6.47 11.51
C CYS A 82 -4.61 -5.14 12.08
N MET A 83 -3.70 -4.48 11.36
CA MET A 83 -3.21 -3.13 11.73
C MET A 83 -4.31 -2.06 11.67
N CYS A 84 -5.21 -2.09 10.68
CA CYS A 84 -6.34 -1.17 10.59
C CYS A 84 -7.36 -1.39 11.72
N ASN A 85 -7.66 -2.64 12.10
CA ASN A 85 -8.55 -2.95 13.23
C ASN A 85 -7.95 -2.46 14.57
N ASN A 86 -6.63 -2.56 14.72
CA ASN A 86 -5.95 -2.05 15.91
C ASN A 86 -5.98 -0.51 15.97
N MET A 87 -5.90 0.18 14.83
CA MET A 87 -5.98 1.65 14.77
C MET A 87 -7.41 2.19 14.97
N ALA A 88 -8.45 1.38 14.74
CA ALA A 88 -9.85 1.74 15.03
C ALA A 88 -10.24 1.55 16.51
N SER A 89 -9.35 0.99 17.34
CA SER A 89 -9.62 0.69 18.76
C SER A 89 -8.94 1.67 19.74
N THR A 90 -8.36 2.78 19.25
CA THR A 90 -7.78 3.86 20.07
C THR A 90 -8.49 5.18 19.82
#